data_AF-A0A7X7NYT3-F1
#
_entry.id   AF-A0A7X7NYT3-F1
#
_cell.length_a   1.000
_cell.length_b   1.000
_cell.length_c   1.000
_cell.angle_alpha   90.00
_cell.angle_beta   90.00
_cell.angle_gamma   90.00
#
_symmetry.space_group_name_H-M   'P 1'
#
loop_
_entity.id
_entity.type
_entity.pdbx_description
1 polymer ?
#
loop_
_entity_poly.entity_id
_entity_poly.type
_entity_poly.pdbx_seq_one_letter_code
_entity_poly.pdbx_strand_id
1 'polypeptide(L)'
;MNKRYILVVGLLLLAAIGYIIFEKVYYWPPDMDPEAIKEIAYSDLKEQAPQLLQDRYKQPYQKEFSQLEILDVKKLGEKTYLVFKLDYEMVGGHYDYIEKYDIGSRGYLLGLRLVEKTWKGITIKPGMDFQTSYVGVGPVDCGYHPDQGIIYGYCKDPRTAKMVLGRAEGDPITILPDNRVFMADVPRKIADLDLHFFNDQDIEMEMSYNLRVAFVTEDNGVLEQYTNTPLEWWTVNSDDLPDLSPDAIDAVWIFPDQYRKTLNNHIPVLKQLALEGIPVLFIGATDTASVLKSFSIDKPAPPKSSDPVEALYIASEDDNTLKSGLVLLNDTLISPLVETSMALKYKQPVLLEPRKDLLKDPDNNPKADSIPITKTNTSRIKY
;
A
#
# COMPACT_ATOMS: atom_id res chain seq x y z
N MET A 1 -35.31 -28.92 50.77
CA MET A 1 -34.46 -28.52 49.63
C MET A 1 -33.19 -27.87 50.17
N ASN A 2 -32.04 -28.43 49.79
CA ASN A 2 -30.82 -28.46 50.59
C ASN A 2 -30.01 -27.15 50.55
N LYS A 3 -29.81 -26.51 51.72
CA LYS A 3 -28.85 -25.39 51.91
C LYS A 3 -27.45 -25.70 51.35
N ARG A 4 -27.05 -26.97 51.34
CA ARG A 4 -25.79 -27.45 50.73
C ARG A 4 -25.75 -27.27 49.21
N TYR A 5 -26.87 -27.43 48.50
CA TYR A 5 -26.92 -27.22 47.04
C TYR A 5 -26.79 -25.74 46.68
N ILE A 6 -27.43 -24.85 47.45
CA ILE A 6 -27.31 -23.39 47.26
C ILE A 6 -25.86 -22.95 47.48
N LEU A 7 -25.19 -23.52 48.48
CA LEU A 7 -23.80 -23.20 48.79
C LEU A 7 -22.83 -23.69 47.69
N VAL A 8 -23.03 -24.91 47.17
CA VAL A 8 -22.23 -25.45 46.06
C VAL A 8 -22.46 -24.67 44.76
N VAL A 9 -23.71 -24.34 44.42
CA VAL A 9 -24.02 -23.53 43.24
C VAL A 9 -23.46 -22.11 43.37
N GLY A 10 -23.55 -21.50 44.55
CA GLY A 10 -22.97 -20.19 44.83
C GLY A 10 -21.44 -20.17 44.71
N LEU A 11 -20.76 -21.23 45.18
CA LEU A 11 -19.30 -21.37 45.07
C LEU A 11 -18.85 -21.58 43.62
N LEU A 12 -19.60 -22.36 42.84
CA LEU A 12 -19.36 -22.54 41.39
C LEU A 12 -19.55 -21.22 40.63
N LEU A 13 -20.55 -20.42 40.98
CA LEU A 13 -20.79 -19.11 40.38
C LEU A 13 -19.67 -18.12 40.71
N LEU A 14 -19.22 -18.09 41.97
CA LEU A 14 -18.06 -17.27 42.38
C LEU A 14 -16.76 -17.70 41.68
N ALA A 15 -16.54 -19.01 41.56
CA ALA A 15 -15.38 -19.53 40.81
C ALA A 15 -15.46 -19.17 39.33
N ALA A 16 -16.64 -19.24 38.71
CA ALA A 16 -16.85 -18.84 37.32
C ALA A 16 -16.64 -17.33 37.12
N ILE A 17 -17.17 -16.48 38.00
CA ILE A 17 -16.94 -15.02 37.95
C ILE A 17 -15.46 -14.69 38.18
N GLY A 18 -14.84 -15.32 39.18
CA GLY A 18 -13.41 -15.16 39.46
C GLY A 18 -12.54 -15.58 38.27
N TYR A 19 -12.90 -16.68 37.60
CA TYR A 19 -12.23 -17.14 36.38
C TYR A 19 -12.41 -16.16 35.22
N ILE A 20 -13.62 -15.63 35.00
CA ILE A 20 -13.88 -14.62 33.95
C ILE A 20 -13.10 -13.32 34.22
N ILE A 21 -13.01 -12.88 35.47
CA ILE A 21 -12.20 -11.71 35.85
C ILE A 21 -10.71 -12.02 35.64
N PHE A 22 -10.25 -13.19 36.05
CA PHE A 22 -8.87 -13.62 35.86
C PHE A 22 -8.50 -13.68 34.37
N GLU A 23 -9.36 -14.25 33.52
CA GLU A 23 -9.17 -14.30 32.06
C GLU A 23 -9.17 -12.89 31.42
N LYS A 24 -9.92 -11.93 31.97
CA LYS A 24 -9.90 -10.53 31.51
C LYS A 24 -8.66 -9.75 31.93
N VAL A 25 -7.97 -10.18 32.99
CA VAL A 25 -6.82 -9.46 33.57
C VAL A 25 -5.50 -10.12 33.18
N TYR A 26 -5.49 -11.43 32.99
CA TYR A 26 -4.28 -12.21 32.75
C TYR A 26 -4.10 -12.55 31.27
N TYR A 27 -2.95 -12.18 30.72
CA TYR A 27 -2.56 -12.54 29.37
C TYR A 27 -2.17 -14.03 29.32
N TRP A 28 -2.77 -14.77 28.40
CA TRP A 28 -2.37 -16.14 28.12
C TRP A 28 -1.67 -16.20 26.76
N PRO A 29 -0.39 -16.60 26.69
CA PRO A 29 0.30 -16.71 25.42
C PRO A 29 -0.34 -17.79 24.55
N PRO A 30 -0.56 -17.53 23.24
CA PRO A 30 -0.95 -18.57 22.30
C PRO A 30 0.15 -19.64 22.26
N ASP A 31 -0.26 -20.89 22.43
CA ASP A 31 0.62 -22.06 22.35
C ASP A 31 0.34 -22.75 21.02
N MET A 32 0.60 -22.00 19.94
CA MET A 32 0.28 -22.37 18.56
C MET A 32 1.38 -21.84 17.65
N ASP A 33 1.58 -22.53 16.52
CA ASP A 33 2.49 -22.07 15.48
C ASP A 33 2.02 -20.73 14.87
N PRO A 34 2.95 -19.79 14.55
CA PRO A 34 2.61 -18.52 13.92
C PRO A 34 1.74 -18.63 12.68
N GLU A 35 1.93 -19.64 11.82
CA GLU A 35 1.11 -19.81 10.61
C GLU A 35 -0.33 -20.23 10.95
N ALA A 36 -0.51 -21.08 11.96
CA ALA A 36 -1.84 -21.42 12.45
C ALA A 36 -2.55 -20.20 13.06
N ILE A 37 -1.80 -19.30 13.71
CA ILE A 37 -2.32 -18.02 14.18
C ILE A 37 -2.74 -17.14 12.99
N LYS A 38 -1.94 -17.05 11.93
CA LYS A 38 -2.27 -16.28 10.72
C LYS A 38 -3.56 -16.78 10.06
N GLU A 39 -3.75 -18.09 9.93
CA GLU A 39 -4.97 -18.66 9.32
C GLU A 39 -6.24 -18.31 10.10
N ILE A 40 -6.22 -18.45 11.43
CA ILE A 40 -7.36 -18.10 12.28
C ILE A 40 -7.57 -16.58 12.24
N ALA A 41 -6.48 -15.82 12.33
CA ALA A 41 -6.54 -14.36 12.35
C ALA A 41 -7.09 -13.76 11.06
N TYR A 42 -6.76 -14.35 9.92
CA TYR A 42 -7.28 -13.95 8.63
C TYR A 42 -8.82 -13.99 8.60
N SER A 43 -9.41 -15.07 9.11
CA SER A 43 -10.88 -15.23 9.10
C SER A 43 -11.56 -14.17 9.97
N ASP A 44 -11.08 -13.99 11.20
CA ASP A 44 -11.62 -13.03 12.16
C ASP A 44 -11.47 -11.57 11.67
N LEU A 45 -10.32 -11.21 11.11
CA LEU A 45 -10.06 -9.85 10.61
C LEU A 45 -10.80 -9.56 9.31
N LYS A 46 -11.02 -10.57 8.46
CA LYS A 46 -11.82 -10.43 7.24
C LYS A 46 -13.29 -10.14 7.57
N GLU A 47 -13.85 -10.76 8.60
CA GLU A 47 -15.20 -10.44 9.08
C GLU A 47 -15.29 -9.00 9.61
N GLN A 48 -14.23 -8.52 10.27
CA GLN A 48 -14.14 -7.16 10.79
C GLN A 48 -13.82 -6.10 9.73
N ALA A 49 -13.37 -6.48 8.53
CA ALA A 49 -12.87 -5.57 7.50
C ALA A 49 -13.84 -4.41 7.17
N PRO A 50 -15.16 -4.63 6.98
CA PRO A 50 -16.09 -3.53 6.70
C PRO A 50 -16.16 -2.50 7.83
N GLN A 51 -16.04 -2.96 9.09
CA GLN A 51 -16.05 -2.08 10.26
C GLN A 51 -14.73 -1.32 10.40
N LEU A 52 -13.60 -1.96 10.11
CA LEU A 52 -12.27 -1.34 10.16
C LEU A 52 -12.09 -0.25 9.08
N LEU A 53 -12.76 -0.41 7.93
CA LEU A 53 -12.75 0.57 6.84
C LEU A 53 -13.78 1.69 7.01
N GLN A 54 -14.66 1.60 8.01
CA GLN A 54 -15.71 2.60 8.19
C GLN A 54 -15.12 3.92 8.66
N ASP A 55 -15.34 4.99 7.89
CA ASP A 55 -14.97 6.33 8.30
C ASP A 55 -15.82 6.80 9.48
N ARG A 56 -15.18 7.47 10.45
CA ARG A 56 -15.87 8.09 11.60
C ARG A 56 -16.90 9.13 11.16
N TYR A 57 -16.64 9.81 10.04
CA TYR A 57 -17.52 10.82 9.45
C TYR A 57 -17.96 10.38 8.06
N LYS A 58 -19.15 10.82 7.63
CA LYS A 58 -19.65 10.50 6.30
C LYS A 58 -18.75 11.13 5.24
N GLN A 59 -18.07 10.29 4.48
CA GLN A 59 -17.25 10.70 3.34
C GLN A 59 -18.07 10.72 2.05
N PRO A 60 -17.63 11.49 1.02
CA PRO A 60 -18.26 11.46 -0.29
C PRO A 60 -17.96 10.15 -1.05
N TYR A 61 -17.03 9.34 -0.57
CA TYR A 61 -16.64 8.04 -1.11
C TYR A 61 -16.93 6.92 -0.11
N GLN A 62 -16.92 5.68 -0.59
CA GLN A 62 -16.90 4.45 0.21
C GLN A 62 -15.58 3.74 0.02
N LYS A 63 -15.15 2.95 1.02
CA LYS A 63 -13.97 2.09 0.92
C LYS A 63 -14.44 0.66 0.75
N GLU A 64 -14.13 0.08 -0.40
CA GLU A 64 -14.36 -1.33 -0.65
C GLU A 64 -13.13 -2.14 -0.29
N PHE A 65 -13.33 -3.15 0.56
CA PHE A 65 -12.32 -4.14 0.88
C PHE A 65 -11.86 -4.86 -0.40
N SER A 66 -10.55 -4.91 -0.63
CA SER A 66 -9.94 -5.59 -1.77
C SER A 66 -9.19 -6.84 -1.31
N GLN A 67 -8.24 -6.69 -0.38
CA GLN A 67 -7.39 -7.78 0.08
C GLN A 67 -7.05 -7.65 1.58
N LEU A 68 -6.84 -8.79 2.23
CA LEU A 68 -6.29 -8.88 3.59
C LEU A 68 -5.03 -9.74 3.55
N GLU A 69 -4.02 -9.34 4.30
CA GLU A 69 -2.81 -10.11 4.53
C GLU A 69 -2.41 -10.02 6.01
N ILE A 70 -2.08 -11.17 6.61
CA ILE A 70 -1.45 -11.20 7.94
C ILE A 70 0.06 -11.27 7.70
N LEU A 71 0.72 -10.14 7.85
CA LEU A 71 2.08 -9.95 7.38
C LEU A 71 3.10 -10.64 8.29
N ASP A 72 2.95 -10.49 9.61
CA ASP A 72 3.84 -11.08 10.60
C ASP A 72 3.09 -11.43 11.90
N VAL A 73 3.56 -12.45 12.60
CA VAL A 73 3.12 -12.85 13.95
C VAL A 73 4.36 -13.14 14.79
N LYS A 74 4.54 -12.36 15.85
CA LYS A 74 5.78 -12.37 16.63
C LYS A 74 5.54 -12.23 18.12
N LYS A 75 6.35 -12.93 18.92
CA LYS A 75 6.43 -12.71 20.36
C LYS A 75 7.37 -11.52 20.63
N LEU A 76 6.84 -10.48 21.28
CA LEU A 76 7.56 -9.32 21.77
C LEU A 76 7.41 -9.26 23.30
N GLY A 77 8.52 -9.28 24.03
CA GLY A 77 8.53 -9.58 25.47
C GLY A 77 7.77 -10.87 25.80
N GLU A 78 6.72 -10.77 26.61
CA GLU A 78 5.86 -11.91 26.99
C GLU A 78 4.58 -12.05 26.18
N LYS A 79 4.35 -11.18 25.19
CA LYS A 79 3.10 -11.09 24.44
C LYS A 79 3.29 -11.39 22.97
N THR A 80 2.29 -12.01 22.36
CA THR A 80 2.26 -12.31 20.92
C THR A 80 1.44 -11.27 20.20
N TYR A 81 2.02 -10.66 19.18
CA TYR A 81 1.41 -9.65 18.34
C TYR A 81 1.33 -10.14 16.90
N LEU A 82 0.38 -9.59 16.16
CA LEU A 82 0.35 -9.71 14.72
C LEU A 82 0.25 -8.34 14.08
N VAL A 83 0.84 -8.22 12.90
CA VAL A 83 0.66 -7.08 12.00
C VAL A 83 -0.13 -7.56 10.80
N PHE A 84 -1.18 -6.83 10.45
CA PHE A 84 -1.99 -7.12 9.26
C PHE A 84 -2.12 -5.88 8.39
N LYS A 85 -2.30 -6.13 7.10
CA LYS A 85 -2.55 -5.12 6.09
C LYS A 85 -3.85 -5.43 5.37
N LEU A 86 -4.68 -4.41 5.23
CA LEU A 86 -6.00 -4.51 4.62
C LEU A 86 -6.09 -3.46 3.52
N ASP A 87 -6.00 -3.93 2.28
CA ASP A 87 -6.10 -3.10 1.08
C ASP A 87 -7.55 -2.76 0.77
N TYR A 88 -7.77 -1.52 0.35
CA TYR A 88 -9.08 -1.03 -0.06
C TYR A 88 -8.99 -0.14 -1.30
N GLU A 89 -10.12 -0.08 -1.99
CA GLU A 89 -10.34 0.82 -3.12
C GLU A 89 -11.40 1.85 -2.73
N MET A 90 -11.20 3.10 -3.11
CA MET A 90 -12.21 4.14 -2.92
C MET A 90 -13.20 4.12 -4.09
N VAL A 91 -14.48 4.00 -3.77
CA VAL A 91 -15.57 3.93 -4.75
C VAL A 91 -16.59 5.04 -4.50
N GLY A 92 -17.05 5.68 -5.58
CA GLY A 92 -17.99 6.81 -5.52
C GLY A 92 -17.35 8.11 -5.00
N GLY A 93 -18.03 9.23 -5.23
CA GLY A 93 -17.58 10.57 -4.81
C GLY A 93 -17.28 11.52 -5.97
N HIS A 94 -17.25 12.82 -5.68
CA HIS A 94 -16.87 13.84 -6.68
C HIS A 94 -15.35 13.88 -6.88
N TYR A 95 -14.97 13.91 -8.16
CA TYR A 95 -13.60 13.96 -8.71
C TYR A 95 -12.64 14.85 -7.92
N ASP A 96 -13.07 16.07 -7.56
CA ASP A 96 -12.24 17.09 -6.94
C ASP A 96 -11.64 16.71 -5.57
N TYR A 97 -12.18 15.70 -4.88
CA TYR A 97 -11.69 15.29 -3.56
C TYR A 97 -10.58 14.23 -3.64
N ILE A 98 -10.60 13.35 -4.65
CA ILE A 98 -9.56 12.30 -4.79
C ILE A 98 -8.26 12.93 -5.32
N GLU A 99 -8.36 13.88 -6.25
CA GLU A 99 -7.20 14.67 -6.72
C GLU A 99 -6.59 15.56 -5.62
N LYS A 100 -7.42 16.12 -4.73
CA LYS A 100 -6.95 17.15 -3.78
C LYS A 100 -6.15 16.63 -2.60
N TYR A 101 -6.25 15.35 -2.25
CA TYR A 101 -5.63 14.80 -1.04
C TYR A 101 -4.49 13.81 -1.31
N ASP A 102 -4.03 13.65 -2.57
CA ASP A 102 -2.97 12.69 -2.96
C ASP A 102 -3.21 11.24 -2.52
N ILE A 103 -4.44 10.94 -2.11
CA ILE A 103 -4.88 9.60 -1.77
C ILE A 103 -5.32 9.00 -3.09
N GLY A 104 -4.40 8.32 -3.79
CA GLY A 104 -4.77 7.56 -4.98
C GLY A 104 -6.02 6.70 -4.72
N SER A 105 -6.68 6.20 -5.78
CA SER A 105 -7.89 5.36 -5.72
C SER A 105 -7.74 4.10 -4.83
N ARG A 106 -6.51 3.78 -4.41
CA ARG A 106 -6.12 2.63 -3.59
C ARG A 106 -5.38 3.09 -2.34
N GLY A 107 -5.78 2.55 -1.21
CA GLY A 107 -5.08 2.70 0.06
C GLY A 107 -5.04 1.39 0.82
N TYR A 108 -4.42 1.43 1.99
CA TYR A 108 -4.44 0.30 2.89
C TYR A 108 -4.50 0.75 4.34
N LEU A 109 -5.06 -0.11 5.17
CA LEU A 109 -5.01 -0.01 6.62
C LEU A 109 -3.90 -0.94 7.11
N LEU A 110 -2.98 -0.39 7.91
CA LEU A 110 -1.97 -1.18 8.62
C LEU A 110 -2.32 -1.25 10.10
N GLY A 111 -2.45 -2.45 10.62
CA GLY A 111 -2.87 -2.66 12.01
C GLY A 111 -2.00 -3.62 12.78
N LEU A 112 -1.83 -3.30 14.06
CA LEU A 112 -1.23 -4.13 15.09
C LEU A 112 -2.35 -4.71 15.97
N ARG A 113 -2.30 -6.00 16.28
CA ARG A 113 -3.23 -6.67 17.21
C ARG A 113 -2.48 -7.52 18.21
N LEU A 114 -3.05 -7.62 19.40
CA LEU A 114 -2.58 -8.56 20.43
C LEU A 114 -3.31 -9.90 20.26
N VAL A 115 -2.56 -10.98 20.26
CA VAL A 115 -3.08 -12.35 20.16
C VAL A 115 -3.00 -13.01 21.54
N GLU A 116 -4.15 -13.44 22.03
CA GLU A 116 -4.25 -14.13 23.32
C GLU A 116 -4.87 -15.51 23.14
N LYS A 117 -4.40 -16.48 23.92
CA LYS A 117 -5.03 -17.79 24.04
C LYS A 117 -6.35 -17.66 24.79
N THR A 118 -7.36 -18.38 24.31
CA THR A 118 -8.62 -18.59 25.02
C THR A 118 -8.93 -20.09 25.06
N TRP A 119 -9.95 -20.48 25.82
CA TRP A 119 -10.39 -21.87 25.85
C TRP A 119 -10.95 -22.38 24.51
N LYS A 120 -11.34 -21.47 23.59
CA LYS A 120 -11.81 -21.80 22.23
C LYS A 120 -10.71 -21.75 21.16
N GLY A 121 -9.46 -21.46 21.52
CA GLY A 121 -8.37 -21.25 20.57
C GLY A 121 -7.63 -19.94 20.86
N ILE A 122 -7.71 -18.98 19.96
CA ILE A 122 -7.14 -17.64 20.15
C ILE A 122 -8.23 -16.56 20.09
N THR A 123 -7.90 -15.36 20.54
CA THR A 123 -8.68 -14.15 20.33
C THR A 123 -7.75 -13.04 19.90
N ILE A 124 -8.23 -12.20 18.97
CA ILE A 124 -7.52 -11.04 18.47
C ILE A 124 -8.10 -9.82 19.17
N LYS A 125 -7.32 -9.17 20.03
CA LYS A 125 -7.77 -7.96 20.72
C LYS A 125 -7.58 -6.73 19.84
N PRO A 126 -8.49 -5.74 19.94
CA PRO A 126 -8.25 -4.43 19.36
C PRO A 126 -6.87 -3.88 19.74
N GLY A 127 -6.20 -3.27 18.77
CA GLY A 127 -4.90 -2.66 18.96
C GLY A 127 -4.85 -1.29 18.32
N MET A 128 -3.74 -0.98 17.66
CA MET A 128 -3.60 0.25 16.90
C MET A 128 -3.68 -0.04 15.41
N ASP A 129 -4.23 0.89 14.66
CA ASP A 129 -4.22 0.88 13.21
C ASP A 129 -4.30 2.30 12.70
N PHE A 130 -3.84 2.47 11.46
CA PHE A 130 -3.95 3.70 10.72
C PHE A 130 -4.16 3.38 9.25
N GLN A 131 -4.75 4.33 8.53
CA GLN A 131 -4.98 4.23 7.10
C GLN A 131 -4.01 5.14 6.39
N THR A 132 -3.52 4.67 5.24
CA THR A 132 -2.48 5.31 4.44
C THR A 132 -2.65 4.91 2.97
N SER A 133 -1.86 5.51 2.11
CA SER A 133 -1.78 5.21 0.68
C SER A 133 -0.38 4.75 0.31
N TYR A 134 -0.27 4.10 -0.84
CA TYR A 134 1.03 3.76 -1.44
C TYR A 134 1.79 5.00 -1.92
N VAL A 135 1.06 6.06 -2.25
CA VAL A 135 1.58 7.42 -2.46
C VAL A 135 1.57 8.12 -1.10
N GLY A 136 2.73 8.55 -0.59
CA GLY A 136 2.82 9.12 0.75
C GLY A 136 4.22 9.02 1.34
N VAL A 137 4.43 9.74 2.44
CA VAL A 137 5.75 10.04 3.01
C VAL A 137 6.58 8.78 3.31
N GLY A 138 7.79 8.73 2.77
CA GLY A 138 8.81 7.75 3.15
C GLY A 138 8.63 6.33 2.58
N PRO A 139 9.68 5.50 2.62
CA PRO A 139 9.66 4.14 2.09
C PRO A 139 8.88 3.14 2.97
N VAL A 140 8.51 3.54 4.19
CA VAL A 140 7.85 2.70 5.19
C VAL A 140 6.77 3.50 5.89
N ASP A 141 5.58 2.93 6.04
CA ASP A 141 4.55 3.49 6.90
C ASP A 141 4.61 2.84 8.28
N CYS A 142 4.81 3.65 9.32
CA CYS A 142 5.05 3.18 10.69
C CYS A 142 3.94 3.60 11.65
N GLY A 143 3.64 2.71 12.59
CA GLY A 143 2.84 2.98 13.77
C GLY A 143 3.64 2.72 15.05
N TYR A 144 3.31 3.46 16.10
CA TYR A 144 3.94 3.32 17.41
C TYR A 144 2.90 3.24 18.52
N HIS A 145 2.99 2.20 19.33
CA HIS A 145 2.17 2.02 20.53
C HIS A 145 2.98 2.41 21.78
N PRO A 146 2.88 3.68 22.27
CA PRO A 146 3.77 4.20 23.32
C PRO A 146 3.66 3.49 24.66
N ASP A 147 2.44 3.07 25.05
CA ASP A 147 2.22 2.38 26.33
C ASP A 147 2.76 0.95 26.34
N GLN A 148 2.73 0.27 25.19
CA GLN A 148 3.26 -1.08 25.05
C GLN A 148 4.75 -1.06 24.73
N GLY A 149 5.24 0.01 24.10
CA GLY A 149 6.62 0.15 23.63
C GLY A 149 6.84 -0.66 22.37
N ILE A 150 5.90 -0.63 21.42
CA ILE A 150 5.99 -1.42 20.19
C ILE A 150 5.97 -0.48 19.00
N ILE A 151 6.98 -0.60 18.15
CA ILE A 151 6.97 -0.02 16.81
C ILE A 151 6.66 -1.12 15.80
N TYR A 152 5.82 -0.79 14.82
CA TYR A 152 5.54 -1.64 13.68
C TYR A 152 5.49 -0.81 12.40
N GLY A 153 5.77 -1.42 11.26
CA GLY A 153 5.69 -0.73 9.99
C GLY A 153 5.69 -1.66 8.80
N TYR A 154 5.17 -1.18 7.67
CA TYR A 154 5.16 -1.90 6.40
C TYR A 154 6.07 -1.19 5.41
N CYS A 155 7.02 -1.93 4.83
CA CYS A 155 7.95 -1.42 3.83
C CYS A 155 7.24 -1.28 2.50
N LYS A 156 6.71 -0.08 2.21
CA LYS A 156 6.11 0.26 0.91
C LYS A 156 7.13 0.10 -0.21
N ASP A 157 8.35 0.60 -0.04
CA ASP A 157 9.43 0.34 -0.98
C ASP A 157 10.07 -1.04 -0.67
N PRO A 158 9.99 -2.02 -1.58
CA PRO A 158 10.53 -3.36 -1.36
C PRO A 158 12.06 -3.39 -1.20
N ARG A 159 12.77 -2.31 -1.53
CA ARG A 159 14.23 -2.20 -1.37
C ARG A 159 14.65 -1.87 0.07
N THR A 160 13.70 -1.53 0.94
CA THR A 160 13.99 -1.22 2.34
C THR A 160 14.59 -2.43 3.03
N ALA A 161 15.83 -2.30 3.49
CA ALA A 161 16.59 -3.40 4.11
C ALA A 161 16.74 -3.26 5.63
N LYS A 162 16.69 -2.03 6.16
CA LYS A 162 16.72 -1.79 7.62
C LYS A 162 16.08 -0.47 8.02
N MET A 163 15.64 -0.43 9.27
CA MET A 163 15.21 0.78 9.97
C MET A 163 16.18 1.04 11.12
N VAL A 164 16.63 2.28 11.26
CA VAL A 164 17.45 2.74 12.38
C VAL A 164 16.63 3.73 13.18
N LEU A 165 16.39 3.40 14.45
CA LEU A 165 15.77 4.31 15.40
C LEU A 165 16.87 5.14 16.07
N GLY A 166 16.91 6.42 15.72
CA GLY A 166 17.73 7.44 16.35
C GLY A 166 17.29 7.66 17.80
N ARG A 167 18.26 7.82 18.70
CA ARG A 167 17.99 8.08 20.12
C ARG A 167 18.81 9.29 20.57
N ALA A 168 18.17 10.18 21.33
CA ALA A 168 18.84 11.31 21.95
C ALA A 168 19.94 10.87 22.93
N GLU A 169 19.76 9.71 23.58
CA GLU A 169 20.75 9.08 24.46
C GLU A 169 20.85 7.56 24.22
N GLY A 170 22.08 7.06 24.08
CA GLY A 170 22.40 5.64 23.87
C GLY A 170 22.62 5.27 22.41
N ASP A 171 22.95 4.00 22.17
CA ASP A 171 23.17 3.48 20.82
C ASP A 171 21.85 3.42 20.03
N PRO A 172 21.88 3.72 18.72
CA PRO A 172 20.71 3.59 17.87
C PRO A 172 20.27 2.13 17.77
N ILE A 173 18.97 1.91 17.64
CA ILE A 173 18.41 0.56 17.52
C ILE A 173 18.22 0.25 16.03
N THR A 174 18.94 -0.73 15.52
CA THR A 174 18.74 -1.25 14.16
C THR A 174 17.70 -2.36 14.19
N ILE A 175 16.70 -2.26 13.32
CA ILE A 175 15.64 -3.24 13.17
C ILE A 175 15.67 -3.70 11.71
N LEU A 176 15.69 -5.01 11.50
CA LEU A 176 15.61 -5.62 10.18
C LEU A 176 14.16 -6.01 9.89
N PRO A 177 13.67 -5.83 8.65
CA PRO A 177 12.34 -6.25 8.30
C PRO A 177 12.31 -7.78 8.14
N ASP A 178 11.18 -8.37 8.45
CA ASP A 178 10.84 -9.73 8.06
C ASP A 178 9.57 -9.67 7.20
N ASN A 179 9.61 -10.28 6.01
CA ASN A 179 8.51 -10.21 5.03
C ASN A 179 7.95 -8.79 4.82
N ARG A 180 8.82 -7.81 4.56
CA ARG A 180 8.47 -6.38 4.40
C ARG A 180 7.84 -5.72 5.64
N VAL A 181 7.97 -6.31 6.82
CA VAL A 181 7.44 -5.74 8.07
C VAL A 181 8.52 -5.50 9.09
N PHE A 182 8.50 -4.30 9.67
CA PHE A 182 9.16 -4.02 10.93
C PHE A 182 8.21 -4.31 12.08
N MET A 183 8.68 -5.05 13.08
CA MET A 183 7.97 -5.19 14.36
C MET A 183 9.00 -5.45 15.47
N ALA A 184 9.07 -4.51 16.43
CA ALA A 184 10.06 -4.54 17.49
C ALA A 184 9.58 -3.89 18.79
N ASP A 185 10.16 -4.37 19.89
CA ASP A 185 10.10 -3.70 21.19
C ASP A 185 11.04 -2.48 21.18
N VAL A 186 10.54 -1.35 21.64
CA VAL A 186 11.27 -0.09 21.82
C VAL A 186 11.00 0.46 23.23
N PRO A 187 11.89 1.30 23.78
CA PRO A 187 11.66 1.91 25.09
C PRO A 187 10.32 2.65 25.13
N ARG A 188 9.55 2.43 26.20
CA ARG A 188 8.21 3.03 26.35
C ARG A 188 8.29 4.54 26.52
N LYS A 189 7.22 5.22 26.06
CA LYS A 189 7.02 6.67 26.25
C LYS A 189 8.14 7.55 25.68
N ILE A 190 8.85 7.10 24.65
CA ILE A 190 9.65 8.00 23.83
C ILE A 190 8.70 8.99 23.13
N ALA A 191 8.93 10.29 23.33
CA ALA A 191 8.11 11.35 22.77
C ALA A 191 8.39 11.55 21.26
N ASP A 192 9.66 11.47 20.87
CA ASP A 192 10.13 11.67 19.51
C ASP A 192 10.93 10.45 19.05
N LEU A 193 10.36 9.66 18.16
CA LEU A 193 11.06 8.57 17.48
C LEU A 193 11.62 9.14 16.17
N ASP A 194 12.95 9.20 16.07
CA ASP A 194 13.63 9.59 14.84
C ASP A 194 13.91 8.34 14.00
N LEU A 195 13.21 8.19 12.87
CA LEU A 195 13.22 6.96 12.07
C LEU A 195 13.96 7.21 10.77
N HIS A 196 15.02 6.44 10.55
CA HIS A 196 15.80 6.45 9.32
C HIS A 196 15.67 5.09 8.64
N PHE A 197 15.53 5.09 7.32
CA PHE A 197 15.33 3.87 6.53
C PHE A 197 16.44 3.75 5.50
N PHE A 198 16.97 2.54 5.32
CA PHE A 198 18.10 2.30 4.44
C PHE A 198 17.82 1.14 3.50
N ASN A 199 18.35 1.24 2.28
CA ASN A 199 18.37 0.13 1.33
C ASN A 199 19.49 -0.88 1.68
N ASP A 200 19.63 -1.93 0.86
CA ASP A 200 20.62 -3.00 1.05
C ASP A 200 22.07 -2.55 0.83
N GLN A 201 22.27 -1.39 0.20
CA GLN A 201 23.55 -0.71 0.02
C GLN A 201 23.91 0.24 1.16
N ASP A 202 23.08 0.30 2.20
CA ASP A 202 23.23 1.20 3.35
C ASP A 202 23.11 2.69 3.00
N ILE A 203 22.34 3.00 1.94
CA ILE A 203 21.99 4.36 1.55
C ILE A 203 20.65 4.72 2.20
N GLU A 204 20.62 5.88 2.85
CA GLU A 204 19.39 6.39 3.46
C GLU A 204 18.37 6.76 2.37
N MET A 205 17.17 6.23 2.50
CA MET A 205 16.10 6.36 1.53
C MET A 205 15.31 7.64 1.79
N GLU A 206 15.17 8.47 0.75
CA GLU A 206 14.48 9.75 0.86
C GLU A 206 12.96 9.62 1.04
N MET A 207 12.38 10.59 1.73
CA MET A 207 10.94 10.75 1.81
C MET A 207 10.39 11.41 0.55
N SER A 208 9.49 10.73 -0.15
CA SER A 208 8.70 11.32 -1.23
C SER A 208 7.23 11.41 -0.87
N TYR A 209 6.55 12.44 -1.36
CA TYR A 209 5.10 12.61 -1.25
C TYR A 209 4.36 12.19 -2.52
N ASN A 210 5.09 11.99 -3.63
CA ASN A 210 4.56 11.70 -4.96
C ASN A 210 5.31 10.52 -5.60
N LEU A 211 4.71 9.94 -6.64
CA LEU A 211 5.44 9.00 -7.51
C LEU A 211 6.47 9.77 -8.33
N ARG A 212 7.76 9.46 -8.17
CA ARG A 212 8.86 10.12 -8.92
C ARG A 212 9.09 9.41 -10.25
N VAL A 213 8.84 10.08 -11.36
CA VAL A 213 8.88 9.47 -12.69
C VAL A 213 9.83 10.20 -13.62
N ALA A 214 10.82 9.48 -14.16
CA ALA A 214 11.69 10.01 -15.20
C ALA A 214 10.98 9.93 -16.56
N PHE A 215 10.74 11.08 -17.20
CA PHE A 215 10.17 11.17 -18.54
C PHE A 215 11.28 11.19 -19.57
N VAL A 216 11.47 10.09 -20.28
CA VAL A 216 12.48 9.98 -21.33
C VAL A 216 11.89 10.51 -22.63
N THR A 217 12.02 11.82 -22.83
CA THR A 217 11.50 12.56 -24.00
C THR A 217 12.28 13.86 -24.23
N GLU A 218 12.37 14.28 -25.48
CA GLU A 218 12.78 15.62 -25.90
C GLU A 218 11.58 16.46 -26.36
N ASP A 219 10.38 15.88 -26.43
CA ASP A 219 9.17 16.55 -26.89
C ASP A 219 8.43 17.23 -25.73
N ASN A 220 8.57 18.55 -25.62
CA ASN A 220 7.86 19.31 -24.59
C ASN A 220 6.32 19.26 -24.76
N GLY A 221 5.81 18.95 -25.95
CA GLY A 221 4.37 18.88 -26.21
C GLY A 221 3.68 17.72 -25.50
N VAL A 222 4.40 16.65 -25.15
CA VAL A 222 3.81 15.54 -24.39
C VAL A 222 3.61 15.87 -22.90
N LEU A 223 4.34 16.87 -22.38
CA LEU A 223 4.32 17.21 -20.95
C LEU A 223 3.00 17.83 -20.51
N GLU A 224 2.33 18.58 -21.40
CA GLU A 224 1.06 19.26 -21.11
C GLU A 224 -0.05 18.30 -20.68
N GLN A 225 0.03 17.03 -21.08
CA GLN A 225 -0.98 16.02 -20.76
C GLN A 225 -0.89 15.51 -19.32
N TYR A 226 0.26 15.74 -18.66
CA TYR A 226 0.56 15.18 -17.33
C TYR A 226 0.72 16.24 -16.24
N THR A 227 0.49 17.52 -16.55
CA THR A 227 0.69 18.63 -15.59
C THR A 227 -0.23 18.60 -14.38
N ASN A 228 -1.38 17.91 -14.47
CA ASN A 228 -2.34 17.77 -13.37
C ASN A 228 -2.35 16.36 -12.76
N THR A 229 -1.38 15.51 -13.10
CA THR A 229 -1.29 14.17 -12.55
C THR A 229 -0.46 14.20 -11.25
N PRO A 230 -0.86 13.48 -10.17
CA PRO A 230 -0.16 13.49 -8.88
C PRO A 230 1.15 12.70 -8.94
N LEU A 231 2.12 13.23 -9.69
CA LEU A 231 3.44 12.64 -9.89
C LEU A 231 4.49 13.75 -9.94
N GLU A 232 5.66 13.47 -9.39
CA GLU A 232 6.84 14.32 -9.52
C GLU A 232 7.61 13.84 -10.74
N TRP A 233 7.74 14.67 -11.77
CA TRP A 233 8.42 14.30 -13.00
C TRP A 233 9.44 15.31 -13.45
N TRP A 234 10.43 14.81 -14.17
CA TRP A 234 11.41 15.60 -14.90
C TRP A 234 11.75 14.89 -16.20
N THR A 235 12.18 15.67 -17.19
CA THR A 235 12.62 15.12 -18.47
C THR A 235 14.07 14.69 -18.40
N VAL A 236 14.37 13.59 -19.10
CA VAL A 236 15.70 12.99 -19.19
C VAL A 236 15.95 12.63 -20.65
N ASN A 237 17.14 12.93 -21.18
CA ASN A 237 17.51 12.40 -22.49
C ASN A 237 17.78 10.90 -22.37
N SER A 238 17.54 10.12 -23.43
CA SER A 238 17.93 8.71 -23.41
C SER A 238 19.44 8.50 -23.14
N ASP A 239 20.31 9.43 -23.56
CA ASP A 239 21.75 9.35 -23.28
C ASP A 239 22.09 9.49 -21.79
N ASP A 240 21.24 10.15 -21.00
CA ASP A 240 21.44 10.41 -19.57
C ASP A 240 20.83 9.30 -18.69
N LEU A 241 20.19 8.28 -19.29
CA LEU A 241 19.66 7.12 -18.56
C LEU A 241 20.67 6.44 -17.62
N PRO A 242 21.96 6.27 -17.98
CA PRO A 242 22.95 5.67 -17.08
C PRO A 242 23.19 6.46 -15.78
N ASP A 243 22.88 7.76 -15.76
CA ASP A 243 23.11 8.64 -14.62
C ASP A 243 21.90 8.66 -13.66
N LEU A 244 20.80 7.99 -14.00
CA LEU A 244 19.64 7.88 -13.13
C LEU A 244 19.94 6.98 -11.94
N SER A 245 19.92 7.57 -10.75
CA SER A 245 19.96 6.81 -9.50
C SER A 245 18.65 6.08 -9.28
N PRO A 246 18.65 4.74 -9.10
CA PRO A 246 17.45 3.98 -8.76
C PRO A 246 16.75 4.50 -7.50
N ASP A 247 17.49 5.03 -6.51
CA ASP A 247 16.92 5.52 -5.26
C ASP A 247 16.10 6.82 -5.44
N ALA A 248 16.39 7.59 -6.50
CA ALA A 248 15.74 8.86 -6.82
C ALA A 248 14.47 8.70 -7.68
N ILE A 249 14.22 7.52 -8.25
CA ILE A 249 13.11 7.27 -9.18
C ILE A 249 12.22 6.13 -8.70
N ASP A 250 10.95 6.20 -9.07
CA ASP A 250 9.94 5.18 -8.80
C ASP A 250 9.44 4.52 -10.09
N ALA A 251 9.56 5.17 -11.25
CA ALA A 251 9.30 4.59 -12.57
C ALA A 251 10.06 5.35 -13.68
N VAL A 252 10.21 4.70 -14.83
CA VAL A 252 10.74 5.33 -16.06
C VAL A 252 9.70 5.24 -17.15
N TRP A 253 9.30 6.37 -17.72
CA TRP A 253 8.36 6.45 -18.83
C TRP A 253 9.11 6.89 -20.08
N ILE A 254 9.13 6.05 -21.10
CA ILE A 254 9.80 6.30 -22.36
C ILE A 254 8.73 6.69 -23.38
N PHE A 255 8.94 7.81 -24.05
CA PHE A 255 8.02 8.33 -25.06
C PHE A 255 8.47 7.98 -26.48
N PRO A 256 7.56 8.00 -27.47
CA PRO A 256 7.83 7.51 -28.83
C PRO A 256 9.04 8.15 -29.51
N ASP A 257 9.32 9.43 -29.22
CA ASP A 257 10.46 10.16 -29.79
C ASP A 257 11.82 9.58 -29.36
N GLN A 258 11.89 8.96 -28.18
CA GLN A 258 13.13 8.38 -27.63
C GLN A 258 13.25 6.87 -27.82
N TYR A 259 12.23 6.17 -28.32
CA TYR A 259 12.20 4.71 -28.43
C TYR A 259 13.42 4.13 -29.12
N ARG A 260 13.67 4.57 -30.35
CA ARG A 260 14.71 3.96 -31.19
C ARG A 260 16.09 4.14 -30.57
N LYS A 261 16.37 5.31 -30.01
CA LYS A 261 17.65 5.63 -29.37
C LYS A 261 17.84 4.79 -28.11
N THR A 262 16.82 4.75 -27.27
CA THR A 262 16.79 3.99 -26.02
C THR A 262 16.97 2.48 -26.25
N LEU A 263 16.21 1.88 -27.19
CA LEU A 263 16.28 0.45 -27.50
C LEU A 263 17.62 0.02 -28.11
N ASN A 264 18.33 0.91 -28.81
CA ASN A 264 19.62 0.59 -29.41
C ASN A 264 20.80 0.70 -28.43
N ASN A 265 20.73 1.65 -27.49
CA ASN A 265 21.90 2.06 -26.71
C ASN A 265 21.81 1.71 -25.21
N HIS A 266 20.61 1.67 -24.64
CA HIS A 266 20.42 1.69 -23.18
C HIS A 266 19.60 0.52 -22.62
N ILE A 267 19.35 -0.53 -23.41
CA ILE A 267 18.66 -1.74 -22.93
C ILE A 267 19.29 -2.35 -21.66
N PRO A 268 20.62 -2.48 -21.52
CA PRO A 268 21.20 -3.03 -20.31
C PRO A 268 20.85 -2.23 -19.05
N VAL A 269 20.83 -0.89 -19.16
CA VAL A 269 20.47 0.02 -18.06
C VAL A 269 19.01 -0.16 -17.68
N LEU A 270 18.11 -0.18 -18.68
CA LEU A 270 16.67 -0.38 -18.42
C LEU A 270 16.35 -1.76 -17.82
N LYS A 271 17.08 -2.80 -18.23
CA LYS A 271 16.96 -4.13 -17.62
C LYS A 271 17.37 -4.09 -16.15
N GLN A 272 18.48 -3.43 -15.84
CA GLN A 272 18.96 -3.30 -14.48
C GLN A 272 17.95 -2.54 -13.61
N LEU A 273 17.46 -1.38 -14.06
CA LEU A 273 16.42 -0.62 -13.36
C LEU A 273 15.17 -1.46 -13.09
N ALA A 274 14.69 -2.19 -14.11
CA ALA A 274 13.53 -3.07 -13.97
C ALA A 274 13.76 -4.19 -12.95
N LEU A 275 14.95 -4.79 -12.91
CA LEU A 275 15.34 -5.82 -11.95
C LEU A 275 15.50 -5.27 -10.52
N GLU A 276 15.89 -4.01 -10.38
CA GLU A 276 15.97 -3.29 -9.10
C GLU A 276 14.59 -2.80 -8.61
N GLY A 277 13.51 -3.18 -9.31
CA GLY A 277 12.13 -2.87 -8.94
C GLY A 277 11.62 -1.52 -9.43
N ILE A 278 12.32 -0.89 -10.39
CA ILE A 278 11.86 0.34 -11.07
C ILE A 278 11.18 -0.03 -12.40
N PRO A 279 9.83 -0.03 -12.47
CA PRO A 279 9.14 -0.37 -13.71
C PRO A 279 9.47 0.60 -14.85
N VAL A 280 9.61 0.04 -16.05
CA VAL A 280 9.89 0.78 -17.29
C VAL A 280 8.68 0.68 -18.21
N LEU A 281 8.08 1.81 -18.55
CA LEU A 281 6.89 1.89 -19.40
C LEU A 281 7.23 2.53 -20.74
N PHE A 282 6.86 1.88 -21.84
CA PHE A 282 6.94 2.41 -23.20
C PHE A 282 5.56 2.94 -23.60
N ILE A 283 5.40 4.26 -23.59
CA ILE A 283 4.14 4.98 -23.80
C ILE A 283 3.79 5.09 -25.28
N GLY A 284 2.64 4.57 -25.71
CA GLY A 284 2.24 4.55 -27.12
C GLY A 284 2.96 3.48 -27.95
N ALA A 285 3.45 2.41 -27.33
CA ALA A 285 4.20 1.35 -28.00
C ALA A 285 3.33 0.60 -29.01
N THR A 286 3.59 0.82 -30.30
CA THR A 286 2.93 0.10 -31.41
C THR A 286 3.66 -1.18 -31.81
N ASP A 287 4.99 -1.22 -31.68
CA ASP A 287 5.83 -2.40 -31.95
C ASP A 287 6.30 -3.06 -30.65
N THR A 288 5.37 -3.67 -29.93
CA THR A 288 5.65 -4.35 -28.66
C THR A 288 6.60 -5.55 -28.83
N ALA A 289 6.58 -6.21 -29.99
CA ALA A 289 7.44 -7.37 -30.26
C ALA A 289 8.93 -7.00 -30.28
N SER A 290 9.30 -5.87 -30.89
CA SER A 290 10.68 -5.40 -30.91
C SER A 290 11.18 -4.99 -29.52
N VAL A 291 10.34 -4.35 -28.71
CA VAL A 291 10.68 -4.03 -27.31
C VAL A 291 10.95 -5.32 -26.55
N LEU A 292 10.01 -6.26 -26.55
CA LEU A 292 10.12 -7.51 -25.78
C LEU A 292 11.32 -8.36 -26.18
N LYS A 293 11.61 -8.44 -27.48
CA LYS A 293 12.80 -9.12 -28.00
C LYS A 293 14.09 -8.51 -27.43
N SER A 294 14.16 -7.18 -27.32
CA SER A 294 15.30 -6.48 -26.73
C SER A 294 15.44 -6.81 -25.24
N PHE A 295 14.31 -7.01 -24.55
CA PHE A 295 14.29 -7.44 -23.16
C PHE A 295 14.48 -8.95 -22.95
N SER A 296 14.54 -9.74 -24.03
CA SER A 296 14.61 -11.22 -23.98
C SER A 296 13.37 -11.84 -23.32
N ILE A 297 12.19 -11.26 -23.57
CA ILE A 297 10.90 -11.72 -23.05
C ILE A 297 10.11 -12.31 -24.22
N ASP A 298 9.64 -13.55 -24.08
CA ASP A 298 9.10 -14.32 -25.20
C ASP A 298 7.77 -13.78 -25.73
N LYS A 299 6.85 -13.33 -24.87
CA LYS A 299 5.59 -12.63 -25.23
C LYS A 299 5.06 -11.82 -24.04
N PRO A 300 4.31 -10.72 -24.27
CA PRO A 300 3.59 -10.08 -23.18
C PRO A 300 2.40 -10.95 -22.79
N ALA A 301 1.92 -10.80 -21.56
CA ALA A 301 0.62 -11.35 -21.20
C ALA A 301 -0.43 -10.79 -22.20
N PRO A 302 -1.24 -11.65 -22.84
CA PRO A 302 -2.23 -11.19 -23.81
C PRO A 302 -3.22 -10.23 -23.12
N PRO A 303 -3.62 -9.13 -23.79
CA PRO A 303 -4.61 -8.24 -23.22
C PRO A 303 -5.93 -9.01 -23.02
N LYS A 304 -6.53 -8.86 -21.84
CA LYS A 304 -7.82 -9.48 -21.51
C LYS A 304 -9.01 -8.69 -22.06
N SER A 305 -8.78 -7.45 -22.52
CA SER A 305 -9.80 -6.53 -23.05
C SER A 305 -9.45 -6.06 -24.47
N SER A 306 -10.46 -5.56 -25.19
CA SER A 306 -10.34 -4.92 -26.50
C SER A 306 -10.00 -3.43 -26.44
N ASP A 307 -9.82 -2.87 -25.25
CA ASP A 307 -9.53 -1.45 -25.06
C ASP A 307 -8.17 -1.06 -25.70
N PRO A 308 -8.01 0.19 -26.16
CA PRO A 308 -6.75 0.66 -26.73
C PRO A 308 -5.58 0.48 -25.76
N VAL A 309 -4.40 0.14 -26.28
CA VAL A 309 -3.19 0.05 -25.47
C VAL A 309 -2.59 1.45 -25.30
N GLU A 310 -2.40 1.86 -24.06
CA GLU A 310 -1.72 3.12 -23.71
C GLU A 310 -0.21 2.91 -23.58
N ALA A 311 0.25 1.80 -23.00
CA ALA A 311 1.67 1.50 -22.86
C ALA A 311 1.99 0.00 -22.78
N LEU A 312 3.26 -0.34 -22.99
CA LEU A 312 3.84 -1.63 -22.63
C LEU A 312 4.75 -1.41 -21.41
N TYR A 313 4.56 -2.17 -20.33
CA TYR A 313 5.46 -2.13 -19.17
C TYR A 313 6.40 -3.33 -19.13
N ILE A 314 7.58 -3.11 -18.58
CA ILE A 314 8.57 -4.11 -18.16
C ILE A 314 8.84 -3.90 -16.67
N ALA A 315 8.84 -4.97 -15.87
CA ALA A 315 9.13 -4.92 -14.44
C ALA A 315 9.70 -6.26 -13.94
N SER A 316 10.32 -6.25 -12.76
CA SER A 316 10.74 -7.47 -12.07
C SER A 316 9.57 -8.32 -11.58
N GLU A 317 9.75 -9.63 -11.58
CA GLU A 317 9.03 -10.59 -10.75
C GLU A 317 9.79 -10.89 -9.45
N ASP A 318 9.16 -11.63 -8.53
CA ASP A 318 9.76 -11.95 -7.22
C ASP A 318 10.97 -12.90 -7.31
N ASP A 319 11.16 -13.58 -8.43
CA ASP A 319 12.30 -14.45 -8.72
C ASP A 319 13.45 -13.75 -9.46
N ASN A 320 13.45 -12.40 -9.48
CA ASN A 320 14.39 -11.56 -10.24
C ASN A 320 14.39 -11.84 -11.75
N THR A 321 13.28 -12.32 -12.31
CA THR A 321 13.06 -12.34 -13.75
C THR A 321 12.28 -11.11 -14.20
N LEU A 322 12.25 -10.85 -15.52
CA LEU A 322 11.49 -9.74 -16.08
C LEU A 322 10.17 -10.25 -16.63
N LYS A 323 9.08 -9.58 -16.24
CA LYS A 323 7.76 -9.71 -16.86
C LYS A 323 7.41 -8.50 -17.69
N SER A 324 6.41 -8.68 -18.53
CA SER A 324 5.81 -7.59 -19.28
C SER A 324 4.29 -7.70 -19.33
N GLY A 325 3.65 -6.57 -19.54
CA GLY A 325 2.21 -6.49 -19.74
C GLY A 325 1.82 -5.18 -20.42
N LEU A 326 0.56 -5.10 -20.78
CA LEU A 326 -0.01 -3.93 -21.46
C LEU A 326 -0.80 -3.10 -20.46
N VAL A 327 -0.61 -1.78 -20.52
CA VAL A 327 -1.48 -0.80 -19.89
C VAL A 327 -2.54 -0.44 -20.90
N LEU A 328 -3.80 -0.62 -20.53
CA LEU A 328 -4.93 -0.28 -21.37
C LEU A 328 -5.40 1.11 -21.03
N LEU A 329 -5.66 1.91 -22.06
CA LEU A 329 -6.30 3.20 -21.93
C LEU A 329 -7.69 2.99 -21.35
N ASN A 330 -8.02 3.70 -20.29
CA ASN A 330 -9.34 3.63 -19.68
C ASN A 330 -9.75 5.02 -19.15
N ASP A 331 -11.06 5.19 -18.96
CA ASP A 331 -11.64 6.40 -18.38
C ASP A 331 -11.78 6.24 -16.85
N THR A 332 -10.69 5.94 -16.13
CA THR A 332 -10.70 5.90 -14.66
C THR A 332 -10.32 7.25 -14.05
N LEU A 333 -10.52 7.37 -12.74
CA LEU A 333 -10.25 8.57 -11.95
C LEU A 333 -8.77 9.00 -11.95
N ILE A 334 -7.84 8.08 -12.24
CA ILE A 334 -6.39 8.31 -12.23
C ILE A 334 -5.80 7.69 -13.49
N SER A 335 -4.79 8.34 -14.09
CA SER A 335 -4.08 7.80 -15.25
C SER A 335 -3.68 6.32 -15.04
N PRO A 336 -4.02 5.41 -15.97
CA PRO A 336 -3.63 4.00 -15.92
C PRO A 336 -2.12 3.78 -15.81
N LEU A 337 -1.35 4.71 -16.35
CA LEU A 337 0.12 4.71 -16.28
C LEU A 337 0.60 4.91 -14.85
N VAL A 338 -0.01 5.84 -14.10
CA VAL A 338 0.31 6.08 -12.69
C VAL A 338 -0.10 4.89 -11.84
N GLU A 339 -1.34 4.41 -12.01
CA GLU A 339 -1.83 3.25 -11.25
C GLU A 339 -0.96 2.00 -11.50
N THR A 340 -0.58 1.76 -12.76
CA THR A 340 0.29 0.64 -13.11
C THR A 340 1.70 0.81 -12.56
N SER A 341 2.30 2.00 -12.69
CA SER A 341 3.64 2.29 -12.17
C SER A 341 3.70 2.09 -10.66
N MET A 342 2.74 2.63 -9.92
CA MET A 342 2.60 2.45 -8.48
C MET A 342 2.42 0.98 -8.11
N ALA A 343 1.53 0.26 -8.80
CA ALA A 343 1.29 -1.15 -8.51
C ALA A 343 2.54 -1.99 -8.73
N LEU A 344 3.26 -1.78 -9.83
CA LEU A 344 4.49 -2.50 -10.12
C LEU A 344 5.60 -2.18 -9.12
N LYS A 345 5.84 -0.89 -8.85
CA LYS A 345 6.86 -0.42 -7.90
C LYS A 345 6.67 -1.00 -6.50
N TYR A 346 5.43 -1.02 -6.01
CA TYR A 346 5.12 -1.47 -4.66
C TYR A 346 4.69 -2.95 -4.57
N LYS A 347 4.89 -3.71 -5.67
CA LYS A 347 4.53 -5.14 -5.80
C LYS A 347 3.06 -5.44 -5.47
N GLN A 348 2.17 -4.56 -5.89
CA GLN A 348 0.72 -4.76 -5.82
C GLN A 348 0.19 -5.41 -7.11
N PRO A 349 -0.98 -6.08 -7.04
CA PRO A 349 -1.66 -6.54 -8.23
C PRO A 349 -1.97 -5.36 -9.18
N VAL A 350 -1.56 -5.49 -10.44
CA VAL A 350 -1.95 -4.57 -11.52
C VAL A 350 -3.40 -4.87 -11.89
N LEU A 351 -4.26 -3.86 -11.81
CA LEU A 351 -5.65 -3.96 -12.23
C LEU A 351 -5.69 -3.95 -13.76
N LEU A 352 -6.01 -5.10 -14.36
CA LEU A 352 -6.00 -5.28 -15.82
C LEU A 352 -7.35 -4.95 -16.47
N GLU A 353 -8.38 -4.65 -15.69
CA GLU A 353 -9.73 -4.35 -16.17
C GLU A 353 -10.26 -3.07 -15.51
N PRO A 354 -10.83 -2.13 -16.30
CA PRO A 354 -11.49 -0.95 -15.74
C PRO A 354 -12.76 -1.35 -14.99
N ARG A 355 -12.88 -0.92 -13.73
CA ARG A 355 -14.13 -1.00 -12.97
C ARG A 355 -15.11 0.07 -13.46
N LYS A 356 -15.94 -0.29 -14.45
CA LYS A 356 -16.99 0.57 -15.05
C LYS A 356 -18.05 1.05 -14.04
N ASP A 357 -18.10 0.43 -12.87
CA ASP A 357 -18.97 0.75 -11.74
C ASP A 357 -18.53 1.99 -10.94
N LEU A 358 -17.28 2.44 -11.07
CA LEU A 358 -16.77 3.67 -10.43
C LEU A 358 -17.34 4.96 -11.04
N LEU A 359 -17.87 4.90 -12.27
CA LEU A 359 -18.43 6.04 -13.02
C LEU A 359 -19.93 6.24 -12.80
N LYS A 360 -20.56 5.56 -11.84
CA LYS A 360 -21.98 5.80 -11.55
C LYS A 360 -22.15 7.15 -10.88
N ASP A 361 -22.58 8.11 -11.67
CA ASP A 361 -23.08 9.40 -11.22
C ASP A 361 -24.12 9.20 -10.10
N PRO A 362 -23.89 9.73 -8.88
CA PRO A 362 -24.84 9.64 -7.79
C PRO A 362 -26.20 10.29 -8.12
N ASP A 363 -26.26 11.15 -9.15
CA ASP A 363 -27.51 11.81 -9.58
C ASP A 363 -28.49 10.87 -10.31
N ASN A 364 -28.08 9.66 -10.67
CA ASN A 364 -28.98 8.65 -11.24
C ASN A 364 -29.64 7.73 -10.21
N ASN A 365 -29.61 8.08 -8.93
CA ASN A 365 -30.37 7.39 -7.89
C ASN A 365 -31.76 8.05 -7.73
N PRO A 366 -32.89 7.38 -8.06
CA PRO A 366 -34.23 8.01 -8.04
C PRO A 366 -34.78 8.34 -6.64
N LYS A 367 -33.94 8.36 -5.59
CA LYS A 367 -34.34 8.52 -4.19
C LYS A 367 -33.36 9.37 -3.36
N ALA A 368 -32.81 10.43 -3.93
CA ALA A 368 -32.24 11.51 -3.15
C ALA A 368 -33.28 12.62 -3.03
N ASP A 369 -33.99 12.66 -1.90
CA ASP A 369 -34.87 13.76 -1.56
C ASP A 369 -34.10 15.09 -1.61
N SER A 370 -34.73 16.04 -2.27
CA SER A 370 -34.22 17.35 -2.64
C SER A 370 -33.81 18.19 -1.42
N ILE A 371 -32.53 18.58 -1.39
CA ILE A 371 -32.08 19.74 -0.62
C ILE A 371 -32.02 20.92 -1.59
N PRO A 372 -32.70 22.05 -1.35
CA PRO A 372 -32.79 23.13 -2.31
C PRO A 372 -31.47 23.90 -2.39
N ILE A 373 -30.77 23.76 -3.52
CA ILE A 373 -29.61 24.59 -3.86
C ILE A 373 -30.12 26.00 -4.19
N THR A 374 -29.75 26.96 -3.36
CA THR A 374 -29.95 28.39 -3.63
C THR A 374 -29.00 28.80 -4.75
N LYS A 375 -29.54 29.10 -5.93
CA LYS A 375 -28.77 29.64 -7.07
C LYS A 375 -28.07 30.94 -6.66
N THR A 376 -26.75 30.93 -6.67
CA THR A 376 -25.95 32.17 -6.74
C THR A 376 -25.28 32.25 -8.11
N ASN A 377 -25.46 33.43 -8.72
CA ASN A 377 -25.11 33.75 -10.10
C ASN A 377 -23.61 33.63 -10.37
N THR A 378 -23.25 32.86 -11.39
CA THR A 378 -21.96 32.92 -12.06
C THR A 378 -21.92 34.14 -12.98
N SER A 379 -21.29 35.21 -12.50
CA SER A 379 -20.77 36.27 -13.38
C SER A 379 -19.44 35.82 -13.98
N ARG A 380 -19.44 35.72 -15.32
CA ARG A 380 -18.27 35.62 -16.21
C ARG A 380 -17.11 36.50 -15.75
N ILE A 381 -15.90 35.93 -15.70
CA ILE A 381 -14.66 36.66 -16.02
C ILE A 381 -13.77 35.72 -16.83
N LYS A 382 -13.47 36.14 -18.06
CA LYS A 382 -12.37 35.64 -18.90
C LYS A 382 -11.05 36.11 -18.32
N TYR A 383 -10.01 35.27 -18.33
CA TYR A 383 -8.78 35.48 -19.12
C TYR A 383 -8.17 34.14 -19.45
#